data_AF-M7BHA8-F1
#
_entry.id   AF-M7BHA8-F1
#
_cell.length_a   1.000
_cell.length_b   1.000
_cell.length_c   1.000
_cell.angle_alpha   90.00
_cell.angle_beta   90.00
_cell.angle_gamma   90.00
#
_symmetry.space_group_name_H-M   'P 1'
#
loop_
_entity.id
_entity.type
_entity.pdbx_description
1 polymer ?
#
loop_
_entity_poly.entity_id
_entity_poly.type
_entity_poly.pdbx_seq_one_letter_code
_entity_poly.pdbx_strand_id
1 'polypeptide(L)'
;MDVKERKDCGYAGISVKDCKYKGCCFDAKYPGVPWCFYPLLKKGADECAMDSMERKNCGYSGISVKDCTSKGCCFDAKYPGVPWCFYPHLKKGNIPL
;
A
#
# COMPACT_ATOMS: atom_id res chain seq x y z
N MET A 1 13.21 5.26 -4.88
CA MET A 1 12.37 4.91 -6.04
C MET A 1 13.22 5.05 -7.27
N ASP A 2 13.36 3.98 -8.06
CA ASP A 2 13.93 4.15 -9.39
C ASP A 2 12.97 5.06 -10.18
N VAL A 3 13.51 6.13 -10.72
CA VAL A 3 12.77 7.16 -11.45
C VAL A 3 12.06 6.56 -12.68
N LYS A 4 12.61 5.47 -13.23
CA LYS A 4 12.03 4.73 -14.36
C LYS A 4 10.81 3.88 -13.98
N GLU A 5 10.63 3.56 -12.69
CA GLU A 5 9.48 2.78 -12.20
C GLU A 5 8.26 3.64 -11.86
N ARG A 6 8.34 4.96 -12.11
CA ARG A 6 7.24 5.90 -11.84
C ARG A 6 6.03 5.59 -12.70
N LYS A 7 4.90 5.38 -12.02
CA LYS A 7 3.58 5.31 -12.63
C LYS A 7 2.87 6.64 -12.40
N ASP A 8 2.36 7.24 -13.47
CA ASP A 8 1.64 8.50 -13.42
C ASP A 8 0.41 8.39 -12.50
N CYS A 9 0.17 9.42 -11.69
CA CYS A 9 -0.91 9.51 -10.70
C CYS A 9 -1.69 10.84 -10.84
N GLY A 10 -1.46 11.56 -11.94
CA GLY A 10 -1.86 12.96 -12.12
C GLY A 10 -2.36 13.25 -13.53
N TYR A 11 -2.17 14.51 -13.94
CA TYR A 11 -2.38 14.98 -15.30
C TYR A 11 -1.28 16.01 -15.63
N ALA A 12 -1.07 16.30 -16.91
CA ALA A 12 -0.04 17.25 -17.33
C ALA A 12 -0.28 18.64 -16.72
N GLY A 13 0.73 19.21 -16.06
CA GLY A 13 0.63 20.51 -15.40
C GLY A 13 -0.06 20.51 -14.03
N ILE A 14 -0.34 19.33 -13.44
CA ILE A 14 -0.90 19.23 -12.10
C ILE A 14 -0.05 19.98 -11.06
N SER A 15 -0.71 20.70 -10.14
CA SER A 15 -0.03 21.39 -9.06
C SER A 15 0.54 20.40 -8.03
N VAL A 16 1.57 20.83 -7.30
CA VAL A 16 2.13 20.06 -6.17
C VAL A 16 1.04 19.74 -5.14
N LYS A 17 0.14 20.70 -4.89
CA LYS A 17 -0.94 20.58 -3.91
C LYS A 17 -1.94 19.51 -4.33
N ASP A 18 -2.39 19.54 -5.58
CA ASP A 18 -3.38 18.59 -6.09
C ASP A 18 -2.81 17.19 -6.21
N CYS A 19 -1.54 17.07 -6.63
CA CYS A 19 -0.85 15.79 -6.64
C CYS A 19 -0.80 15.14 -5.25
N LYS A 20 -0.44 15.91 -4.22
CA LYS A 20 -0.43 15.44 -2.83
C LYS A 20 -1.82 15.13 -2.29
N TYR A 21 -2.83 15.94 -2.64
CA TYR A 21 -4.21 15.71 -2.23
C TYR A 21 -4.77 14.39 -2.76
N LYS A 22 -4.34 13.97 -3.97
CA LYS A 22 -4.65 12.65 -4.55
C LYS A 22 -3.89 11.49 -3.88
N GLY A 23 -3.06 11.75 -2.87
CA GLY A 23 -2.24 10.73 -2.20
C GLY A 23 -0.99 10.30 -2.97
N CYS A 24 -0.60 11.08 -3.98
CA CYS A 24 0.56 10.81 -4.83
C CYS A 24 1.83 11.50 -4.30
N CYS A 25 2.99 11.12 -4.83
CA CYS A 25 4.25 11.83 -4.67
C CYS A 25 4.48 12.80 -5.83
N PHE A 26 5.13 13.94 -5.55
CA PHE A 26 5.52 14.92 -6.56
C PHE A 26 7.04 15.13 -6.58
N ASP A 27 7.67 14.99 -7.76
CA ASP A 27 9.08 15.33 -8.00
C ASP A 27 9.31 15.64 -9.48
N ALA A 28 9.59 16.92 -9.78
CA ALA A 28 9.82 17.46 -11.12
C ALA A 28 11.29 17.53 -11.53
N LYS A 29 12.22 16.95 -10.75
CA LYS A 29 13.66 17.01 -11.03
C LYS A 29 14.07 16.29 -12.32
N TYR A 30 13.28 15.30 -12.76
CA TYR A 30 13.65 14.41 -13.86
C TYR A 30 12.70 14.63 -15.06
N PRO A 31 13.21 15.08 -16.21
CA PRO A 31 12.40 15.17 -17.43
C PRO A 31 12.13 13.78 -18.02
N GLY A 32 11.04 13.65 -18.79
CA GLY A 32 10.69 12.40 -19.47
C GLY A 32 10.08 11.31 -18.58
N VAL A 33 9.78 11.61 -17.31
CA VAL A 33 9.08 10.72 -16.38
C VAL A 33 7.93 11.46 -15.69
N PRO A 34 6.92 10.74 -15.14
CA PRO A 34 5.84 11.38 -14.40
C PRO A 34 6.35 12.21 -13.22
N TRP A 35 5.91 13.47 -13.15
CA TRP A 35 6.21 14.37 -12.02
C TRP A 35 5.28 14.11 -10.85
N CYS A 36 4.02 13.81 -11.11
CA CYS A 36 3.08 13.29 -10.12
C CYS A 36 2.94 11.78 -10.32
N PHE A 37 3.42 11.00 -9.35
CA PHE A 37 3.49 9.56 -9.46
C PHE A 37 2.99 8.88 -8.21
N TYR A 38 2.51 7.64 -8.37
CA TYR A 38 2.12 6.83 -7.23
C TYR A 38 3.35 6.61 -6.32
N PRO A 39 3.22 6.74 -4.99
CA PRO A 39 4.29 6.34 -4.10
C PRO A 39 4.70 4.90 -4.41
N LEU A 40 5.99 4.59 -4.32
CA LEU A 40 6.38 3.18 -4.32
C LEU A 40 5.70 2.54 -3.12
N LEU A 41 4.81 1.59 -3.42
CA LEU A 41 4.37 0.61 -2.46
C LEU A 41 5.63 -0.14 -2.03
N LYS A 42 6.19 0.22 -0.86
CA LYS A 42 7.13 -0.65 -0.17
C LYS A 42 6.34 -1.91 0.18
N LYS A 43 6.31 -2.85 -0.76
CA LYS A 43 5.77 -4.18 -0.52
C LYS A 43 6.40 -4.74 0.75
N GLY A 44 5.56 -5.01 1.75
CA GLY A 44 5.91 -5.92 2.85
C GLY A 44 5.91 -5.34 4.27
N ALA A 45 6.15 -4.05 4.49
CA ALA A 45 6.23 -3.51 5.86
C ALA A 45 5.09 -2.54 6.19
N ASP A 46 4.93 -1.48 5.39
CA ASP A 46 3.94 -0.43 5.68
C ASP A 46 2.49 -0.90 5.41
N GLU A 47 2.30 -1.88 4.53
CA GLU A 47 0.99 -2.45 4.19
C GLU A 47 0.44 -3.34 5.32
N CYS A 48 1.33 -3.92 6.13
CA CYS A 48 0.98 -4.82 7.23
C CYS A 48 1.01 -4.13 8.60
N ALA A 49 1.50 -2.90 8.66
CA ALA A 49 1.54 -2.09 9.87
C ALA A 49 0.16 -1.48 10.16
N MET A 50 -0.68 -2.23 10.88
CA MET A 50 -2.02 -1.80 11.31
C MET A 50 -2.31 -2.19 12.75
N ASP A 51 -3.27 -1.50 13.37
CA ASP A 51 -3.76 -1.87 14.70
C ASP A 51 -4.34 -3.29 14.67
N SER A 52 -4.01 -4.09 15.68
CA SER A 52 -4.47 -5.47 15.79
C SER A 52 -6.00 -5.62 15.78
N MET A 53 -6.72 -4.63 16.31
CA MET A 53 -8.18 -4.61 16.37
C MET A 53 -8.83 -4.24 15.04
N GLU A 54 -8.10 -3.59 14.13
CA GLU A 54 -8.61 -3.23 12.79
C GLU A 54 -8.43 -4.37 11.76
N ARG A 55 -7.75 -5.46 12.15
CA ARG A 55 -7.43 -6.57 11.27
C ARG A 55 -8.67 -7.28 10.77
N LYS A 56 -8.78 -7.41 9.44
CA LYS A 56 -9.77 -8.24 8.78
C LYS A 56 -9.16 -9.58 8.40
N ASN A 57 -9.78 -10.67 8.84
CA ASN A 57 -9.28 -12.02 8.60
C ASN A 57 -9.16 -12.35 7.09
N CYS A 58 -8.01 -12.84 6.66
CA CYS A 58 -7.71 -13.30 5.29
C CYS A 58 -7.39 -14.82 5.21
N GLY A 59 -7.43 -15.51 6.35
CA GLY A 59 -7.07 -16.91 6.48
C GLY A 59 -8.07 -17.71 7.30
N TYR A 60 -7.56 -18.74 7.97
CA TYR A 60 -8.29 -19.61 8.88
C TYR A 60 -7.41 -19.92 10.09
N SER A 61 -8.01 -20.43 11.17
CA SER A 61 -7.30 -20.79 12.40
C SER A 61 -6.22 -21.83 12.12
N GLY A 62 -4.98 -21.57 12.57
CA GLY A 62 -3.84 -22.47 12.35
C GLY A 62 -3.20 -22.39 10.96
N ILE A 63 -3.57 -21.42 10.12
CA ILE A 63 -2.89 -21.18 8.84
C ILE A 63 -1.39 -20.94 9.03
N SER A 64 -0.57 -21.52 8.15
CA SER A 64 0.88 -21.29 8.18
C SER A 64 1.23 -19.88 7.70
N VAL A 65 2.38 -19.36 8.15
CA VAL A 65 2.93 -18.08 7.66
C VAL A 65 3.06 -18.09 6.14
N LYS A 66 3.52 -19.22 5.57
CA LYS A 66 3.72 -19.39 4.13
C LYS A 66 2.41 -19.32 3.36
N ASP A 67 1.36 -20.00 3.82
CA ASP A 67 0.07 -20.02 3.14
C ASP A 67 -0.62 -18.66 3.23
N CYS A 68 -0.52 -17.99 4.38
CA CYS A 68 -1.05 -16.63 4.55
C CYS A 68 -0.36 -15.62 3.61
N THR A 69 0.96 -15.62 3.58
CA THR A 69 1.73 -14.69 2.73
C THR A 69 1.60 -15.01 1.24
N SER A 70 1.45 -16.29 0.87
CA SER A 70 1.20 -16.71 -0.51
C SER A 70 -0.16 -16.23 -1.04
N LYS A 71 -1.14 -15.98 -0.15
CA LYS A 71 -2.40 -15.32 -0.48
C LYS A 71 -2.28 -13.80 -0.69
N GLY A 72 -1.08 -13.23 -0.53
CA GLY A 72 -0.86 -11.78 -0.56
C GLY A 72 -1.32 -11.08 0.72
N CYS A 73 -1.45 -11.81 1.82
CA CYS A 73 -1.89 -11.29 3.10
C CYS A 73 -0.76 -11.14 4.11
N CYS A 74 -1.03 -10.37 5.15
CA CYS A 74 -0.12 -10.11 6.25
C CYS A 74 -0.27 -11.16 7.33
N PHE A 75 0.85 -11.55 7.96
CA PHE A 75 0.85 -12.47 9.09
C PHE A 75 1.50 -11.83 10.32
N ASP A 76 0.78 -11.80 11.45
CA ASP A 76 1.32 -11.42 12.76
C ASP A 76 0.55 -12.14 13.88
N ALA A 77 1.24 -13.05 14.58
CA ALA A 77 0.71 -13.84 15.68
C ALA A 77 1.02 -13.28 17.08
N LYS A 78 1.56 -12.06 17.18
CA LYS A 78 1.95 -11.45 18.46
C LYS A 78 0.79 -11.20 19.42
N TYR A 79 -0.41 -10.98 18.89
CA TYR A 79 -1.59 -10.59 19.66
C TYR A 79 -2.65 -11.72 19.66
N PRO A 80 -3.07 -12.22 20.83
CA PRO A 80 -4.16 -13.18 20.92
C PRO A 80 -5.52 -12.51 20.70
N GLY A 81 -6.52 -13.29 20.30
CA GLY A 81 -7.90 -12.80 20.13
C GLY A 81 -8.15 -11.98 18.86
N VAL A 82 -7.15 -11.81 18.00
CA VAL A 82 -7.26 -11.11 16.71
C VAL A 82 -6.81 -12.01 15.56
N PRO A 83 -7.21 -11.72 14.31
CA PRO A 83 -6.74 -12.48 13.15
C PRO A 83 -5.21 -12.40 13.00
N TRP A 84 -4.56 -13.57 12.96
CA TRP A 84 -3.12 -13.66 12.68
C TRP A 84 -2.81 -13.52 11.22
N CYS A 85 -3.68 -14.03 10.34
CA CYS A 85 -3.62 -13.79 8.91
C CYS A 85 -4.67 -12.74 8.53
N PHE A 86 -4.24 -11.58 8.06
CA PHE A 86 -5.12 -10.44 7.82
C PHE A 86 -4.81 -9.74 6.49
N TYR A 87 -5.81 -9.08 5.94
CA TYR A 87 -5.62 -8.28 4.73
C TYR A 87 -4.68 -7.10 5.00
N PRO A 88 -3.74 -6.79 4.08
CA PRO A 88 -2.97 -5.56 4.16
C PRO A 88 -3.89 -4.33 4.11
N HIS A 89 -3.40 -3.18 4.57
CA HIS A 89 -4.04 -1.91 4.29
C HIS A 89 -4.17 -1.72 2.77
N LEU A 90 -5.40 -1.66 2.28
CA LEU A 90 -5.70 -0.93 1.05
C LEU A 90 -5.46 0.54 1.40
N LYS A 91 -4.26 1.08 1.15
CA LYS A 91 -4.08 2.53 1.32
C LYS A 91 -5.13 3.21 0.45
N LYS A 92 -5.99 4.02 1.09
CA LYS A 92 -6.99 4.91 0.47
C LYS A 92 -6.32 5.68 -0.66
N GLY A 93 -6.46 5.12 -1.85
CA GLY A 93 -5.90 5.64 -3.09
C GLY A 93 -6.54 4.99 -4.33
N ASN A 94 -7.62 4.22 -4.12
CA ASN A 94 -8.56 3.78 -5.14
C ASN A 94 -9.81 3.21 -4.45
N ILE A 95 -10.84 4.04 -4.31
CA ILE A 95 -12.23 3.61 -4.27
C ILE A 95 -12.95 4.44 -5.33
N PRO A 96 -13.57 3.81 -6.33
CA PRO A 96 -14.98 4.01 -6.57
C PRO A 96 -15.75 2.86 -5.89
N LEU A 97 -16.87 3.24 -5.29
CA LEU A 97 -17.79 2.43 -4.50
C LEU A 97 -18.06 1.04 -5.06
#